data_AF-F3G0X6-F1
#
_entry.id   AF-F3G0X6-F1
#
_cell.length_a   1.000
_cell.length_b   1.000
_cell.length_c   1.000
_cell.angle_alpha   90.00
_cell.angle_beta   90.00
_cell.angle_gamma   90.00
#
_symmetry.space_group_name_H-M   'P 1'
#
loop_
_entity.id
_entity.type
_entity.pdbx_description
1 polymer ?
#
loop_
_entity_poly.entity_id
_entity_poly.type
_entity_poly.pdbx_seq_one_letter_code
_entity_poly.pdbx_strand_id
1 'polypeptide(L)' 'QVERTPQAVAVVHSDVRLSYRELNNRANQLAHHL' A
#
# COMPACT_ATOMS: atom_id res chain seq x y z
N GLN A 1 -11.85 1.16 -8.19
CA GLN A 1 -12.28 0.81 -6.82
C GLN A 1 -11.07 0.44 -5.96
N VAL A 2 -10.38 1.48 -5.48
CA VAL A 2 -9.39 1.52 -4.37
C VAL A 2 -9.74 2.78 -3.55
N GLU A 3 -10.27 3.80 -4.23
CA GLU A 3 -10.91 5.00 -3.68
C GLU A 3 -12.09 4.75 -2.73
N ARG A 4 -12.74 3.57 -2.79
CA ARG A 4 -13.92 3.29 -1.94
C ARG A 4 -13.57 2.77 -0.55
N THR A 5 -12.39 2.18 -0.36
CA THR A 5 -11.94 1.58 0.92
C THR A 5 -10.41 1.57 1.03
N PRO A 6 -9.75 2.73 1.16
CA PRO A 6 -8.29 2.83 1.19
C PRO A 6 -7.62 2.15 2.40
N GLN A 7 -8.42 1.78 3.40
CA GLN A 7 -8.00 1.10 4.63
C GLN A 7 -8.08 -0.43 4.51
N ALA A 8 -8.60 -0.96 3.40
CA ALA A 8 -8.63 -2.40 3.17
C ALA A 8 -7.20 -2.94 3.02
N VAL A 9 -6.96 -4.09 3.65
CA VAL A 9 -5.67 -4.80 3.56
C VAL A 9 -5.45 -5.22 2.11
N ALA A 10 -4.38 -4.73 1.50
CA ALA A 10 -3.98 -5.02 0.13
C ALA A 10 -3.04 -6.21 0.04
N VAL A 11 -2.15 -6.36 1.04
CA VAL A 11 -1.13 -7.41 1.07
C VAL A 11 -0.99 -7.94 2.48
N VAL A 12 -0.93 -9.26 2.62
CA VAL A 12 -0.54 -9.97 3.84
C VAL A 12 0.71 -10.78 3.54
N HIS A 13 1.80 -10.49 4.26
CA HIS A 13 3.03 -11.28 4.19
C HIS A 13 3.53 -11.55 5.61
N SER A 14 3.50 -12.83 6.02
CA SER A 14 3.73 -13.24 7.41
C SER A 14 2.85 -12.43 8.37
N ASP A 15 3.43 -11.62 9.27
CA ASP A 15 2.69 -10.79 10.23
C ASP A 15 2.45 -9.34 9.76
N VAL A 16 2.91 -9.00 8.56
CA VAL A 16 2.81 -7.64 8.04
C VAL A 16 1.56 -7.52 7.18
N ARG A 17 0.64 -6.66 7.62
CA ARG A 17 -0.54 -6.25 6.86
C ARG A 17 -0.30 -4.85 6.31
N LEU A 18 -0.32 -4.72 4.99
CA LEU A 18 -0.24 -3.42 4.33
C LEU A 18 -1.59 -3.10 3.69
N SER A 19 -2.12 -1.94 4.02
CA SER A 19 -3.25 -1.35 3.32
C SER A 19 -2.85 -0.87 1.92
N TYR A 20 -3.84 -0.68 1.05
CA TYR A 20 -3.62 -0.09 -0.28
C TYR A 20 -2.91 1.27 -0.21
N ARG A 21 -3.21 2.07 0.81
CA ARG A 21 -2.56 3.36 1.02
C ARG A 21 -1.07 3.23 1.34
N GLU A 22 -0.72 2.31 2.24
CA GLU A 22 0.68 2.11 2.63
C GLU A 22 1.52 1.55 1.49
N LEU A 23 0.95 0.64 0.70
CA LEU A 23 1.58 0.11 -0.50
C LEU A 23 1.85 1.24 -1.51
N ASN A 24 0.84 2.07 -1.79
CA ASN A 24 0.96 3.17 -2.75
C ASN A 24 2.01 4.21 -2.31
N ASN A 25 2.06 4.52 -1.01
CA ASN A 25 3.06 5.46 -0.49
C ASN A 25 4.49 4.95 -0.66
N ARG A 26 4.74 3.66 -0.40
CA ARG A 26 6.06 3.05 -0.60
C ARG A 26 6.46 3.01 -2.08
N ALA A 27 5.53 2.68 -2.96
CA ALA A 27 5.76 2.67 -4.41
C ALA A 27 6.12 4.07 -4.92
N ASN A 28 5.40 5.11 -4.47
CA ASN A 28 5.67 6.50 -4.85
C ASN A 28 7.00 7.01 -4.29
N GLN A 29 7.38 6.59 -3.08
CA GLN A 29 8.70 6.90 -2.52
C GLN A 29 9.82 6.28 -3.36
N LEU A 30 9.71 5.00 -3.73
CA LEU A 30 10.69 4.36 -4.59
C LEU A 30 10.77 5.03 -5.98
N ALA A 31 9.62 5.41 -6.55
CA ALA A 31 9.56 6.12 -7.82
C ALA A 31 10.14 7.55 -7.77
N HIS A 32 10.21 8.17 -6.59
CA HIS A 32 10.92 9.45 -6.39
C HIS A 32 12.41 9.27 -6.10
N HIS A 33 12.83 8.07 -5.71
CA HIS A 33 14.23 7.74 -5.45
C HIS A 33 14.98 7.22 -6.69
N LEU A 34 14.26 6.91 -7.77
CA LEU A 34 14.79 6.51 -9.08
C LEU A 34 14.64 7.64 -10.08
#